data_AF-A0A8X6KDE2-F1
#
_entry.id   AF-A0A8X6KDE2-F1
#
_cell.length_a   1.000
_cell.length_b   1.000
_cell.length_c   1.000
_cell.angle_alpha   90.00
_cell.angle_beta   90.00
_cell.angle_gamma   90.00
#
_symmetry.space_group_name_H-M   'P 1'
#
loop_
_entity.id
_entity.type
_entity.pdbx_description
1 polymer ?
#
loop_
_entity_poly.entity_id
_entity_poly.type
_entity_poly.pdbx_seq_one_letter_code
_entity_poly.pdbx_strand_id
1 'polypeptide(L)'
;MQATRKLRKEQFKPSGTRYNSPHTLGKTVAKVKRNLPTSPTKAVEFAAEFQATVFDKNDALKVVPRKLMDEGKKQIYDFYDRGDINRQMPGINDVKTVKSNMGVKLRIQKRIMIMNIPEAFEIFKETYHETFVGKTVFYKERPAHILPINDTPQKDFAYVQLTQTTLIFFSLFRNMRQTFQKYTKNF
;
A
#
# COMPACT_ATOMS: atom_id res chain seq x y z
N MET A 1 60.82 47.92 10.77
CA MET A 1 59.42 47.92 10.30
C MET A 1 58.99 46.49 10.05
N GLN A 2 58.32 45.84 11.02
CA GLN A 2 57.87 44.46 10.86
C GLN A 2 56.44 44.46 10.29
N ALA A 3 56.30 43.98 9.05
CA ALA A 3 55.02 43.81 8.39
C ALA A 3 54.30 42.58 8.99
N THR A 4 53.22 42.81 9.75
CA THR A 4 52.35 41.74 10.22
C THR A 4 51.52 41.22 9.05
N ARG A 5 51.97 40.08 8.49
CA ARG A 5 51.25 39.32 7.46
C ARG A 5 49.92 38.83 8.05
N LYS A 6 48.81 39.52 7.75
CA LYS A 6 47.45 39.04 8.08
C LYS A 6 47.29 37.63 7.54
N LEU A 7 47.23 36.64 8.43
CA LEU A 7 46.84 35.27 8.10
C LEU A 7 45.46 35.31 7.45
N ARG A 8 45.42 34.95 6.16
CA ARG A 8 44.18 34.85 5.38
C ARG A 8 43.36 33.72 6.00
N LYS A 9 42.35 34.07 6.81
CA LYS A 9 41.41 33.10 7.38
C LYS A 9 40.90 32.21 6.25
N GLU A 10 41.21 30.92 6.31
CA GLU A 10 40.69 29.94 5.38
C GLU A 10 39.17 30.02 5.41
N GLN A 11 38.56 30.16 4.24
CA GLN A 11 37.12 30.27 4.14
C GLN A 11 36.52 28.89 4.38
N PHE A 12 36.10 28.64 5.61
CA PHE A 12 35.23 27.53 5.95
C PHE A 12 33.97 27.62 5.09
N LYS A 13 33.82 26.73 4.11
CA LYS A 13 32.59 26.54 3.34
C LYS A 13 31.75 25.50 4.11
N PRO A 14 30.64 25.89 4.78
CA PRO A 14 29.74 24.91 5.36
C PRO A 14 29.14 24.06 4.23
N SER A 15 29.50 22.78 4.21
CA SER A 15 28.94 21.79 3.28
C SER A 15 27.42 21.73 3.48
N GLY A 16 26.66 22.10 2.44
CA GLY A 16 25.19 22.10 2.45
C GLY A 16 24.53 23.46 2.24
N THR A 17 25.28 24.57 2.17
CA THR A 17 24.70 25.89 1.87
C THR A 17 24.67 26.18 0.37
N ARG A 18 23.55 26.72 -0.15
CA ARG A 18 23.42 27.15 -1.56
C ARG A 18 24.16 28.46 -1.88
N TYR A 19 24.89 29.03 -0.92
CA TYR A 19 25.57 30.32 -1.07
C TYR A 19 27.07 30.13 -1.30
N ASN A 20 27.61 30.83 -2.30
CA ASN A 20 29.01 30.69 -2.72
C ASN A 20 30.04 31.25 -1.72
N SER A 21 29.63 32.09 -0.77
CA SER A 21 30.49 32.65 0.27
C SER A 21 29.71 33.09 1.53
N PRO A 22 30.35 33.18 2.71
CA PRO A 22 29.72 33.76 3.91
C PRO A 22 29.27 35.21 3.71
N HIS A 23 30.00 35.97 2.90
CA HIS A 23 29.69 37.37 2.62
C HIS A 23 28.38 37.54 1.85
N THR A 24 28.10 36.67 0.87
CA THR A 24 26.83 36.69 0.15
C THR A 24 25.66 36.27 1.03
N LEU A 25 25.84 35.28 1.91
CA LEU A 25 24.85 34.94 2.93
C LEU A 25 24.56 36.13 3.86
N GLY A 26 25.61 36.78 4.38
CA GLY A 26 25.47 37.93 5.26
C GLY A 26 24.69 39.08 4.63
N LYS A 27 24.93 39.38 3.34
CA LYS A 27 24.15 40.37 2.58
C LYS A 27 22.67 40.00 2.50
N THR A 28 22.37 38.73 2.21
CA THR A 28 20.98 38.25 2.13
C THR A 28 20.29 38.33 3.48
N VAL A 29 20.93 37.86 4.55
CA VAL A 29 20.41 37.93 5.92
C VAL A 29 20.15 39.39 6.32
N ALA A 30 21.07 40.30 6.04
CA ALA A 30 20.89 41.72 6.33
C ALA A 30 19.71 42.32 5.56
N LYS A 31 19.50 41.91 4.30
CA LYS A 31 18.36 42.36 3.49
C LYS A 31 17.03 41.84 4.04
N VAL A 32 16.97 40.58 4.44
CA VAL A 32 15.76 39.96 5.03
C VAL A 32 15.45 40.58 6.38
N LYS A 33 16.46 40.80 7.25
CA LYS A 33 16.29 41.46 8.56
C LYS A 33 15.64 42.83 8.48
N ARG A 34 15.90 43.60 7.42
CA ARG A 34 15.27 44.91 7.20
C ARG A 34 13.79 44.82 6.84
N ASN A 35 13.37 43.69 6.28
CA ASN A 35 12.00 43.46 5.83
C ASN A 35 11.18 42.63 6.84
N LEU A 36 11.80 42.16 7.92
CA LEU A 36 11.11 41.48 9.02
C LEU A 36 10.33 42.51 9.86
N PRO A 37 9.15 42.15 10.40
CA PRO A 37 8.40 43.03 11.27
C PRO A 37 9.20 43.34 12.54
N THR A 38 9.31 44.63 12.88
CA THR A 38 10.06 45.10 14.05
C THR A 38 9.30 44.91 15.37
N SER A 39 7.97 44.83 15.31
CA SER A 39 7.12 44.65 16.51
C SER A 39 7.21 43.21 17.03
N PRO A 40 7.40 42.99 18.34
CA PRO A 40 7.53 41.65 18.92
C PRO A 40 6.30 40.78 18.68
N THR A 41 5.09 41.35 18.76
CA THR A 41 3.84 40.61 18.51
C THR A 41 3.72 40.13 17.07
N LYS A 42 4.01 41.02 16.11
CA LYS A 42 3.98 40.69 14.68
C LYS A 42 5.08 39.71 14.27
N ALA A 43 6.23 39.75 14.95
CA ALA A 43 7.30 38.78 14.72
C ALA A 43 6.89 37.36 15.14
N VAL A 44 6.15 37.22 16.25
CA VAL A 44 5.61 35.94 16.70
C VAL A 44 4.52 35.42 15.75
N GLU A 45 3.61 36.29 15.31
CA GLU A 45 2.57 35.94 14.32
C GLU A 45 3.18 35.49 12.99
N PHE A 46 4.13 36.27 12.47
CA PHE A 46 4.85 35.92 11.26
C PHE A 46 5.63 34.60 11.39
N ALA A 47 6.25 34.35 12.55
CA ALA A 47 6.95 33.09 12.79
C ALA A 47 5.99 31.88 12.82
N ALA A 48 4.80 32.04 13.42
CA ALA A 48 3.76 31.01 13.44
C ALA A 48 3.21 30.74 12.03
N GLU A 49 2.92 31.77 11.25
CA GLU A 49 2.49 31.66 9.85
C GLU A 49 3.57 31.03 8.96
N PHE A 50 4.83 31.44 9.15
CA PHE A 50 5.96 30.87 8.43
C PHE A 50 6.16 29.40 8.79
N GLN A 51 5.97 29.02 10.05
CA GLN A 51 6.03 27.62 10.46
C GLN A 51 4.94 26.79 9.77
N ALA A 52 3.71 27.28 9.75
CA ALA A 52 2.60 26.59 9.08
C ALA A 52 2.81 26.47 7.56
N THR A 53 3.34 27.51 6.91
CA THR A 53 3.51 27.50 5.45
C THR A 53 4.72 26.68 4.98
N VAL A 54 5.80 26.63 5.76
CA VAL A 54 7.07 25.98 5.39
C VAL A 54 7.17 24.55 5.94
N PHE A 55 6.63 24.28 7.13
CA PHE A 55 6.76 22.97 7.79
C PHE A 55 5.44 22.17 7.85
N ASP A 56 4.26 22.79 7.90
CA ASP A 56 2.97 22.04 7.89
C ASP A 56 2.48 21.65 6.50
N LYS A 57 3.17 22.12 5.44
CA LYS A 57 3.30 21.28 4.26
C LYS A 57 4.10 20.07 4.69
N ASN A 58 3.39 19.11 5.25
CA ASN A 58 3.71 17.70 5.25
C ASN A 58 3.97 17.31 3.79
N ASP A 59 5.13 17.70 3.28
CA ASP A 59 6.00 16.83 2.53
C ASP A 59 6.29 15.65 3.46
N ALA A 60 5.25 14.85 3.73
CA ALA A 60 5.39 13.42 3.83
C ALA A 60 6.31 13.12 2.67
N LEU A 61 7.59 12.87 3.00
CA LEU A 61 8.64 12.51 2.07
C LEU A 61 7.93 11.76 0.96
N LYS A 62 7.88 12.31 -0.26
CA LYS A 62 7.33 11.57 -1.39
C LYS A 62 8.20 10.33 -1.44
N VAL A 63 7.77 9.28 -0.74
CA VAL A 63 8.39 7.98 -0.75
C VAL A 63 8.10 7.59 -2.17
N VAL A 64 9.07 7.85 -3.04
CA VAL A 64 9.04 7.36 -4.40
C VAL A 64 8.77 5.87 -4.22
N PRO A 65 7.60 5.37 -4.63
CA PRO A 65 7.26 3.99 -4.37
C PRO A 65 8.36 3.18 -5.03
N ARG A 66 9.17 2.47 -4.22
CA ARG A 66 10.19 1.59 -4.78
C ARG A 66 9.45 0.67 -5.73
N LYS A 67 9.84 0.71 -7.00
CA LYS A 67 9.24 -0.13 -8.03
C LYS A 67 9.34 -1.57 -7.53
N LEU A 68 8.20 -2.25 -7.40
CA LEU A 68 8.17 -3.63 -6.99
C LEU A 68 9.01 -4.45 -7.99
N MET A 69 9.94 -5.26 -7.47
CA MET A 69 10.76 -6.15 -8.29
C MET A 69 9.85 -7.14 -9.04
N ASP A 70 10.28 -7.58 -10.22
CA ASP A 70 9.45 -8.42 -11.09
C ASP A 70 9.15 -9.78 -10.43
N GLU A 71 10.06 -10.28 -9.58
CA GLU A 71 9.85 -11.48 -8.76
C GLU A 71 8.68 -11.30 -7.78
N GLY A 72 8.61 -10.14 -7.12
CA GLY A 72 7.53 -9.82 -6.20
C GLY A 72 6.18 -9.74 -6.91
N LYS A 73 6.15 -9.19 -8.14
CA LYS A 73 4.93 -9.22 -8.97
C LYS A 73 4.53 -10.65 -9.30
N LYS A 74 5.47 -11.49 -9.72
CA LYS A 74 5.19 -12.90 -10.02
C LYS A 74 4.60 -13.63 -8.82
N GLN A 75 5.15 -13.42 -7.62
CA GLN A 75 4.60 -14.01 -6.39
C GLN A 75 3.17 -13.57 -6.09
N ILE A 76 2.85 -12.28 -6.33
CA ILE A 76 1.48 -11.77 -6.20
C ILE A 76 0.55 -12.46 -7.20
N TYR A 77 0.98 -12.58 -8.46
CA TYR A 77 0.21 -13.27 -9.51
C TYR A 77 -0.04 -14.74 -9.16
N ASP A 78 1.01 -15.45 -8.76
CA ASP A 78 0.96 -16.87 -8.39
C ASP A 78 0.07 -17.07 -7.15
N PHE A 79 0.13 -16.17 -6.18
CA PHE A 79 -0.74 -16.18 -4.99
C PHE A 79 -2.21 -16.02 -5.37
N TYR A 80 -2.52 -15.07 -6.26
CA TYR A 80 -3.89 -14.84 -6.69
C TYR A 80 -4.46 -15.99 -7.51
N ASP A 81 -3.65 -16.75 -8.26
CA ASP A 81 -4.12 -17.85 -9.11
C ASP A 81 -4.45 -19.14 -8.34
N ARG A 82 -4.02 -19.24 -7.07
CA ARG A 82 -4.29 -20.41 -6.23
C ARG A 82 -5.79 -20.67 -6.06
N GLY A 83 -6.16 -21.95 -6.10
CA GLY A 83 -7.56 -22.39 -6.07
C GLY A 83 -8.24 -22.28 -4.70
N ASP A 84 -7.50 -21.98 -3.64
CA ASP A 84 -7.99 -21.67 -2.29
C ASP A 84 -8.34 -20.18 -2.13
N ILE A 85 -7.69 -19.30 -2.87
CA ILE A 85 -7.97 -17.84 -2.86
C ILE A 85 -9.14 -17.48 -3.78
N ASN A 86 -9.30 -18.19 -4.89
CA ASN A 86 -10.32 -17.89 -5.90
C ASN A 86 -11.11 -19.14 -6.34
N ARG A 87 -12.28 -18.90 -6.95
CA ARG A 87 -13.05 -19.90 -7.69
C ARG A 87 -13.30 -19.44 -9.11
N GLN A 88 -13.23 -20.38 -10.04
CA GLN A 88 -13.59 -20.14 -11.43
C GLN A 88 -15.10 -19.92 -11.58
N MET A 89 -15.49 -18.90 -12.33
CA MET A 89 -16.90 -18.68 -12.66
C MET A 89 -17.37 -19.74 -13.65
N PRO A 90 -18.58 -20.29 -13.50
CA PRO A 90 -19.06 -21.38 -14.36
C PRO A 90 -19.59 -20.91 -15.73
N GLY A 91 -19.91 -19.62 -15.92
CA GLY A 91 -20.63 -19.16 -17.11
C GLY A 91 -19.77 -19.04 -18.37
N ILE A 92 -20.33 -19.39 -19.52
CA ILE A 92 -19.66 -19.26 -20.84
C ILE A 92 -19.31 -17.80 -21.17
N ASN A 93 -20.12 -16.86 -20.67
CA ASN A 93 -19.91 -15.42 -20.84
C ASN A 93 -18.94 -14.83 -19.80
N ASP A 94 -18.54 -15.62 -18.80
CA ASP A 94 -17.61 -15.20 -17.76
C ASP A 94 -16.16 -15.38 -18.22
N VAL A 95 -15.86 -14.89 -19.43
CA VAL A 95 -14.55 -14.97 -20.05
C VAL A 95 -14.00 -13.56 -20.22
N LYS A 96 -12.71 -13.37 -19.99
CA LYS A 96 -11.98 -12.14 -20.24
C LYS A 96 -10.86 -12.39 -21.24
N THR A 97 -10.80 -11.54 -22.25
CA THR A 97 -9.72 -11.58 -23.25
C THR A 97 -8.53 -10.78 -22.74
N VAL A 98 -7.38 -11.44 -22.59
CA VAL A 98 -6.12 -10.84 -22.14
C VAL A 98 -5.09 -10.93 -23.27
N LYS A 99 -4.31 -9.87 -23.49
CA LYS A 99 -3.18 -9.92 -24.42
C LYS A 99 -1.98 -10.55 -23.72
N SER A 100 -1.44 -11.62 -24.29
CA SER A 100 -0.18 -12.22 -23.86
C SER A 100 1.00 -11.35 -24.27
N ASN A 101 2.15 -11.56 -23.62
CA ASN A 101 3.42 -10.90 -23.95
C ASN A 101 3.86 -11.18 -25.39
N MET A 102 3.40 -12.29 -25.99
CA MET A 102 3.64 -12.65 -27.39
C MET A 102 2.66 -11.97 -28.38
N GLY A 103 1.83 -11.04 -27.92
CA GLY A 103 0.84 -10.33 -28.74
C GLY A 103 -0.44 -11.12 -29.05
N VAL A 104 -0.51 -12.40 -28.68
CA VAL A 104 -1.69 -13.26 -28.87
C VAL A 104 -2.79 -12.92 -27.86
N LYS A 105 -4.04 -12.87 -28.32
CA LYS A 105 -5.21 -12.71 -27.46
C LYS A 105 -5.62 -14.06 -26.89
N LEU A 106 -5.55 -14.20 -25.57
CA LEU A 106 -5.98 -15.39 -24.84
C LEU A 106 -7.32 -15.13 -24.17
N ARG A 107 -8.24 -16.10 -24.25
CA ARG A 107 -9.52 -16.09 -23.54
C ARG A 107 -9.33 -16.83 -22.22
N ILE A 108 -9.41 -16.10 -21.11
CA ILE A 108 -9.23 -16.64 -19.75
C ILE A 108 -10.55 -16.54 -19.01
N GLN A 109 -10.97 -17.60 -18.33
CA GLN A 109 -12.17 -17.57 -17.50
C GLN A 109 -12.00 -16.59 -16.33
N LYS A 110 -13.03 -15.78 -16.06
CA LYS A 110 -13.09 -14.94 -14.87
C LYS A 110 -13.14 -15.82 -13.62
N ARG A 111 -12.52 -15.32 -12.56
CA ARG A 111 -12.47 -15.98 -11.25
C ARG A 111 -12.97 -15.00 -10.20
N ILE A 112 -13.59 -15.51 -9.15
CA ILE A 112 -14.10 -14.72 -8.02
C ILE A 112 -13.24 -15.06 -6.81
N MET A 113 -12.76 -14.05 -6.10
CA MET A 113 -12.07 -14.26 -4.82
C MET A 113 -13.04 -14.82 -3.78
N ILE A 114 -12.63 -15.81 -3.00
CA ILE A 114 -13.45 -16.40 -1.93
C ILE A 114 -13.46 -15.51 -0.68
N MET A 115 -12.38 -14.76 -0.49
CA MET A 115 -12.12 -13.92 0.67
C MET A 115 -11.95 -12.45 0.28
N ASN A 116 -11.97 -11.57 1.27
CA ASN A 116 -11.77 -10.15 1.02
C ASN A 116 -10.30 -9.85 0.71
N ILE A 117 -10.05 -8.78 -0.06
CA ILE A 117 -8.68 -8.37 -0.42
C ILE A 117 -7.79 -8.07 0.81
N PRO A 118 -8.29 -7.43 1.89
CA PRO A 118 -7.49 -7.21 3.11
C PRO A 118 -7.04 -8.53 3.76
N GLU A 119 -7.94 -9.52 3.85
CA GLU A 119 -7.65 -10.84 4.42
C GLU A 119 -6.63 -11.59 3.55
N ALA A 120 -6.83 -11.58 2.24
CA ALA A 120 -5.89 -12.17 1.28
C ALA A 120 -4.49 -11.57 1.40
N PHE A 121 -4.39 -10.26 1.67
CA PHE A 121 -3.10 -9.60 1.88
C PHE A 121 -2.42 -10.04 3.18
N GLU A 122 -3.17 -10.36 4.23
CA GLU A 122 -2.61 -10.90 5.47
C GLU A 122 -2.01 -12.28 5.25
N ILE A 123 -2.76 -13.17 4.59
CA ILE A 123 -2.28 -14.51 4.19
C ILE A 123 -1.07 -14.41 3.26
N PHE A 124 -1.05 -13.44 2.35
CA PHE A 124 0.09 -13.21 1.47
C PHE A 124 1.37 -12.89 2.26
N LYS A 125 1.30 -11.99 3.25
CA LYS A 125 2.45 -11.66 4.11
C LYS A 125 2.89 -12.84 4.96
N GLU A 126 1.95 -13.69 5.37
CA GLU A 126 2.25 -14.92 6.10
C GLU A 126 2.89 -15.98 5.21
N THR A 127 2.58 -15.99 3.92
CA THR A 127 3.18 -16.96 2.99
C THR A 127 4.53 -16.49 2.44
N TYR A 128 4.69 -15.19 2.23
CA TYR A 128 5.85 -14.58 1.59
C TYR A 128 6.47 -13.52 2.49
N HIS A 129 7.05 -13.95 3.61
CA HIS A 129 7.62 -13.06 4.63
C HIS A 129 8.78 -12.17 4.12
N GLU A 130 9.51 -12.63 3.10
CA GLU A 130 10.66 -11.91 2.53
C GLU A 130 10.23 -10.78 1.60
N THR A 131 8.99 -10.81 1.09
CA THR A 131 8.52 -9.89 0.06
C THR A 131 7.79 -8.71 0.67
N PHE A 132 8.47 -7.56 0.73
CA PHE A 132 7.89 -6.32 1.24
C PHE A 132 6.96 -5.66 0.22
N VAL A 133 5.67 -5.99 0.29
CA VAL A 133 4.62 -5.41 -0.55
C VAL A 133 3.66 -4.58 0.30
N GLY A 134 3.36 -3.35 -0.13
CA GLY A 134 2.32 -2.54 0.49
C GLY A 134 0.92 -2.91 0.00
N LYS A 135 -0.11 -2.73 0.85
CA LYS A 135 -1.53 -3.00 0.52
C LYS A 135 -1.92 -2.41 -0.84
N THR A 136 -1.66 -1.13 -1.08
CA THR A 136 -2.05 -0.44 -2.33
C THR A 136 -1.42 -1.08 -3.57
N VAL A 137 -0.18 -1.56 -3.48
CA VAL A 137 0.51 -2.22 -4.59
C VAL A 137 -0.09 -3.60 -4.82
N PHE A 138 -0.30 -4.37 -3.77
CA PHE A 138 -0.95 -5.68 -3.83
C PHE A 138 -2.34 -5.62 -4.49
N TYR A 139 -3.10 -4.56 -4.23
CA TYR A 139 -4.43 -4.36 -4.81
C TYR A 139 -4.35 -4.01 -6.29
N LYS A 140 -3.35 -3.20 -6.68
CA LYS A 140 -3.13 -2.77 -8.07
C LYS A 140 -2.59 -3.89 -8.96
N GLU A 141 -1.70 -4.73 -8.43
CA GLU A 141 -1.07 -5.84 -9.16
C GLU A 141 -1.97 -7.08 -9.26
N ARG A 142 -3.22 -7.01 -8.78
CA ARG A 142 -4.20 -8.09 -8.92
C ARG A 142 -4.48 -8.37 -10.41
N PRO A 143 -4.46 -9.63 -10.85
CA PRO A 143 -4.80 -9.98 -12.22
C PRO A 143 -6.21 -9.54 -12.62
N ALA A 144 -6.37 -8.95 -13.79
CA ALA A 144 -7.62 -8.34 -14.22
C ALA A 144 -8.80 -9.32 -14.41
N HIS A 145 -8.54 -10.63 -14.52
CA HIS A 145 -9.56 -11.67 -14.64
C HIS A 145 -10.06 -12.17 -13.27
N ILE A 146 -9.43 -11.74 -12.17
CA ILE A 146 -9.81 -12.10 -10.81
C ILE A 146 -10.61 -10.93 -10.22
N LEU A 147 -11.88 -11.19 -9.94
CA LEU A 147 -12.83 -10.23 -9.43
C LEU A 147 -12.97 -10.38 -7.91
N PRO A 148 -13.05 -9.27 -7.16
CA PRO A 148 -13.50 -9.32 -5.78
C PRO A 148 -14.99 -9.65 -5.75
N ILE A 149 -15.45 -10.18 -4.61
CA ILE A 149 -16.87 -10.52 -4.39
C ILE A 149 -17.81 -9.37 -4.76
N ASN A 150 -17.45 -8.14 -4.39
CA ASN A 150 -18.28 -6.95 -4.62
C ASN A 150 -18.46 -6.55 -6.08
N ASP A 151 -17.51 -6.89 -6.97
CA ASP A 151 -17.56 -6.51 -8.39
C ASP A 151 -18.22 -7.60 -9.24
N THR A 152 -18.73 -8.67 -8.62
CA THR A 152 -19.42 -9.71 -9.35
C THR A 152 -20.78 -9.18 -9.84
N PRO A 153 -21.13 -9.38 -11.12
CA PRO A 153 -22.40 -8.90 -11.68
C PRO A 153 -23.62 -9.63 -11.08
N GLN A 154 -23.40 -10.73 -10.36
CA GLN A 154 -24.43 -11.54 -9.75
C GLN A 154 -24.40 -11.34 -8.23
N LYS A 155 -25.23 -10.44 -7.71
CA LYS A 155 -25.64 -10.41 -6.30
C LYS A 155 -26.34 -11.72 -5.85
N ASP A 156 -26.62 -12.62 -6.78
CA ASP A 156 -27.41 -13.84 -6.55
C ASP A 156 -26.58 -15.08 -6.20
N PHE A 157 -25.24 -15.06 -6.23
CA PHE A 157 -24.43 -16.25 -5.88
C PHE A 157 -24.26 -16.49 -4.37
N ALA A 158 -24.95 -15.70 -3.51
CA ALA A 158 -25.03 -15.93 -2.06
C ALA A 158 -25.46 -17.37 -1.68
N TYR A 159 -26.08 -18.11 -2.61
CA TYR A 159 -26.47 -19.51 -2.42
C TYR A 159 -25.29 -20.49 -2.30
N VAL A 160 -24.10 -20.20 -2.84
CA VAL A 160 -23.00 -21.20 -2.81
C VAL A 160 -22.25 -21.21 -1.47
N GLN A 161 -22.11 -20.07 -0.78
CA GLN A 161 -21.53 -20.05 0.58
C GLN A 161 -22.55 -20.44 1.66
N LEU A 162 -23.83 -20.10 1.49
CA LEU A 162 -24.90 -20.58 2.39
C LEU A 162 -25.09 -22.10 2.29
N THR A 163 -24.89 -22.70 1.12
CA THR A 163 -25.02 -24.16 0.97
C THR A 163 -23.86 -24.93 1.59
N GLN A 164 -22.62 -24.42 1.58
CA GLN A 164 -21.51 -25.11 2.24
C GLN A 164 -21.58 -25.04 3.78
N THR A 165 -21.96 -23.89 4.35
CA THR A 165 -22.11 -23.76 5.81
C THR A 165 -23.29 -24.57 6.34
N THR A 166 -24.42 -24.58 5.63
CA THR A 166 -25.57 -25.42 5.99
C THR A 166 -25.27 -26.92 5.88
N LEU A 167 -24.54 -27.37 4.86
CA LEU A 167 -24.12 -28.77 4.74
C LEU A 167 -23.21 -29.21 5.90
N ILE A 168 -22.27 -28.35 6.33
CA ILE A 168 -21.43 -28.60 7.52
C ILE A 168 -22.31 -28.68 8.77
N PHE A 169 -23.27 -27.76 8.94
CA PHE A 169 -24.18 -27.74 10.09
C PHE A 169 -25.10 -28.98 10.14
N PHE A 170 -25.66 -29.41 9.01
CA PHE A 170 -26.45 -30.66 8.91
C PHE A 170 -25.61 -31.89 9.23
N SER A 171 -24.35 -31.94 8.81
CA SER A 171 -23.45 -33.05 9.12
C SER A 171 -23.13 -33.14 10.63
N LEU A 172 -22.88 -32.00 11.28
CA LEU A 172 -22.66 -31.89 12.72
C LEU A 172 -23.91 -32.25 13.51
N PHE A 173 -25.08 -31.78 13.07
CA PHE A 173 -26.36 -32.08 13.72
C PHE A 173 -26.74 -33.57 13.59
N ARG A 174 -26.45 -34.21 12.45
CA ARG A 174 -26.63 -35.65 12.27
C ARG A 174 -25.74 -36.45 13.22
N ASN A 175 -24.48 -36.03 13.42
CA ASN A 175 -23.58 -36.66 14.39
C ASN A 175 -24.06 -36.48 15.83
N MET A 176 -24.53 -35.28 16.21
CA MET A 176 -25.11 -35.05 17.55
C MET A 176 -26.37 -35.87 17.80
N ARG A 177 -27.23 -36.07 16.80
CA ARG A 177 -28.42 -36.93 16.93
C ARG A 177 -28.04 -38.39 17.18
N GLN A 178 -27.00 -38.88 16.50
CA GLN A 178 -26.52 -40.25 16.69
C GLN A 178 -25.88 -40.48 18.06
N THR A 179 -25.13 -39.49 18.58
CA THR A 179 -24.59 -39.59 19.93
C THR A 179 -25.72 -39.56 20.96
N PHE A 180 -26.69 -38.66 20.83
CA PHE A 180 -27.84 -38.60 21.74
C PHE A 180 -28.64 -39.91 21.78
N GLN A 181 -28.93 -40.52 20.62
CA GLN A 181 -29.63 -41.81 20.57
C GLN A 181 -28.85 -42.98 21.18
N LYS A 182 -27.50 -42.92 21.19
CA LYS A 182 -26.68 -43.92 21.89
C LYS A 182 -26.77 -43.73 23.41
N TYR A 183 -26.79 -42.49 23.89
CA TYR A 183 -26.91 -42.20 25.32
C TYR A 183 -28.29 -42.58 25.89
N THR A 184 -29.38 -42.40 25.13
CA THR A 184 -30.74 -42.75 25.58
C THR A 184 -31.04 -44.25 25.57
N LYS A 185 -30.20 -45.09 24.97
CA LYS A 185 -30.37 -46.56 24.95
C LYS A 185 -29.65 -47.29 26.08
N ASN A 186 -28.83 -46.57 26.86
CA ASN A 186 -28.06 -47.10 27.99
C ASN A 186 -28.65 -46.70 29.36
N PHE A 187 -29.85 -46.11 29.36
CA PHE A 187 -30.74 -45.93 30.52
C PHE A 187 -31.97 -46.80 30.30
#